data_AF-A0A383EU63-F1
#
_entry.id   AF-A0A383EU63-F1
#
_cell.length_a   1.000
_cell.length_b   1.000
_cell.length_c   1.000
_cell.angle_alpha   90.00
_cell.angle_beta   90.00
_cell.angle_gamma   90.00
#
_symmetry.space_group_name_H-M   'P 1'
#
loop_
_entity.id
_entity.type
_entity.pdbx_description
1 polymer ?
#
loop_
_entity_poly.entity_id
_entity_poly.type
_entity_poly.pdbx_seq_one_letter_code
_entity_poly.pdbx_strand_id
1 'polypeptide(L)'
;MAVYTKPLSTNVRSWSDLDLDFLAHPVTKDIVLKRDVESIKRSVRNLIMTNKFERPFQPQIGSGVRGVLFDLVGPTTAVVLQGEIKRVIENYEPRAELVNVRVIGDINKNGYYVTIEFTPLNFPEPVTIEFFLERLR
;
A
#
# COMPACT_ATOMS: atom_id res chain seq x y z
N MET A 1 3.41 -5.75 38.13
CA MET A 1 2.06 -5.72 37.55
C MET A 1 2.02 -4.61 36.51
N ALA A 2 1.84 -4.94 35.23
CA ALA A 2 1.67 -3.93 34.20
C ALA A 2 0.21 -3.47 34.20
N VAL A 3 -0.04 -2.21 34.54
CA VAL A 3 -1.38 -1.61 34.48
C VAL A 3 -1.64 -1.28 33.01
N TYR A 4 -2.55 -2.01 32.38
CA TYR A 4 -3.04 -1.65 31.06
C TYR A 4 -4.10 -0.55 31.22
N THR A 5 -3.68 0.70 31.07
CA THR A 5 -4.60 1.84 31.03
C THR A 5 -5.06 2.03 29.59
N LYS A 6 -6.33 1.76 29.31
CA LYS A 6 -6.97 2.13 28.04
C LYS A 6 -6.93 3.67 27.92
N PRO A 7 -6.32 4.25 26.88
CA PRO A 7 -6.27 5.71 26.74
C PRO A 7 -7.69 6.26 26.55
N LEU A 8 -7.94 7.43 27.12
CA LEU A 8 -9.18 8.20 26.91
C LEU A 8 -9.31 8.53 25.42
N SER A 9 -10.41 8.09 24.80
CA SER A 9 -10.69 8.36 23.39
C SER A 9 -11.15 9.81 23.21
N THR A 10 -10.22 10.72 22.90
CA THR A 10 -10.59 11.90 22.13
C THR A 10 -11.10 11.40 20.78
N ASN A 11 -12.21 11.94 20.28
CA ASN A 11 -12.90 11.50 19.06
C ASN A 11 -12.09 11.86 17.79
N VAL A 12 -10.85 11.35 17.71
CA VAL A 12 -10.02 11.34 16.53
C VAL A 12 -10.39 10.06 15.79
N ARG A 13 -10.67 10.17 14.50
CA ARG A 13 -11.08 9.02 13.67
C ARG A 13 -9.94 8.02 13.53
N SER A 14 -9.78 7.09 14.47
CA SER A 14 -8.72 6.07 14.39
C SER A 14 -9.01 5.06 13.28
N TRP A 15 -7.98 4.66 12.53
CA TRP A 15 -8.10 3.58 11.55
C TRP A 15 -7.44 2.32 12.13
N SER A 16 -8.09 1.18 12.00
CA SER A 16 -7.53 -0.10 12.43
C SER A 16 -7.95 -1.20 11.48
N ASP A 17 -7.01 -2.09 11.17
CA ASP A 17 -7.22 -3.25 10.31
C ASP A 17 -6.54 -4.49 10.90
N LEU A 18 -6.92 -5.67 10.43
CA LEU A 18 -6.37 -6.95 10.85
C LEU A 18 -5.00 -7.21 10.22
N ASP A 19 -4.20 -8.05 10.89
CA ASP A 19 -3.04 -8.64 10.25
C ASP A 19 -3.41 -9.79 9.31
N LEU A 20 -3.15 -9.69 8.00
CA LEU A 20 -3.38 -10.78 7.02
C LEU A 20 -2.49 -12.00 7.27
N ASP A 21 -1.41 -11.84 8.02
CA ASP A 21 -0.56 -12.96 8.45
C ASP A 21 -1.16 -13.69 9.66
N PHE A 22 -2.23 -13.14 10.26
CA PHE A 22 -2.97 -13.67 11.41
C PHE A 22 -2.07 -14.13 12.56
N LEU A 23 -0.94 -13.43 12.76
CA LEU A 23 -0.02 -13.72 13.83
C LEU A 23 -0.69 -13.45 15.18
N ALA A 24 -0.57 -14.40 16.10
CA ALA A 24 -1.05 -14.25 17.45
C ALA A 24 -0.12 -13.32 18.24
N HIS A 25 -0.70 -12.38 18.97
CA HIS A 25 0.05 -11.52 19.87
C HIS A 25 0.73 -12.38 20.94
N PRO A 26 2.04 -12.22 21.20
CA PRO A 26 2.81 -13.16 22.03
C PRO A 26 2.30 -13.28 23.47
N VAL A 27 1.66 -12.23 23.99
CA VAL A 27 1.12 -12.17 25.36
C VAL A 27 -0.38 -12.48 25.41
N THR A 28 -1.22 -11.71 24.72
CA THR A 28 -2.69 -11.86 24.81
C THR A 28 -3.24 -13.00 23.95
N LYS A 29 -2.45 -13.52 23.01
CA LYS A 29 -2.85 -14.53 22.01
C LYS A 29 -3.98 -14.08 21.05
N ASP A 30 -4.34 -12.81 21.07
CA ASP A 30 -5.29 -12.22 20.12
C ASP A 30 -4.65 -11.97 18.76
N ILE A 31 -5.46 -11.72 17.73
CA ILE A 31 -4.99 -11.31 16.40
C ILE A 31 -4.38 -9.90 16.50
N VAL A 32 -3.19 -9.74 15.92
CA VAL A 32 -2.52 -8.43 15.85
C VAL A 32 -3.31 -7.47 14.95
N LEU A 33 -3.51 -6.24 15.44
CA LEU A 33 -4.14 -5.16 14.69
C LEU A 33 -3.09 -4.19 14.16
N LYS A 34 -3.18 -3.83 12.89
CA LYS A 34 -2.44 -2.70 12.30
C LYS A 34 -3.25 -1.43 12.51
N ARG A 35 -2.64 -0.40 13.10
CA ARG A 35 -3.30 0.86 13.45
C ARG A 35 -2.82 2.00 12.57
N ASP A 36 -3.73 2.93 12.31
CA ASP A 36 -3.54 4.22 11.66
C ASP A 36 -2.72 4.13 10.38
N VAL A 37 -1.53 4.74 10.36
CA VAL A 37 -0.65 4.82 9.19
C VAL A 37 -0.29 3.42 8.65
N GLU A 38 -0.06 2.46 9.54
CA GLU A 38 0.34 1.09 9.15
C GLU A 38 -0.79 0.39 8.36
N SER A 39 -2.05 0.64 8.74
CA SER A 39 -3.21 0.10 8.02
C SER A 39 -3.31 0.69 6.60
N ILE A 40 -3.03 1.98 6.45
CA ILE A 40 -3.05 2.65 5.14
C ILE A 40 -1.88 2.14 4.27
N LYS A 41 -0.67 2.04 4.84
CA LYS A 41 0.50 1.48 4.12
C LYS A 41 0.19 0.09 3.57
N ARG A 42 -0.47 -0.74 4.37
CA ARG A 42 -0.90 -2.07 3.95
C ARG A 42 -1.93 -2.03 2.84
N SER A 43 -2.98 -1.21 2.99
CA SER A 43 -4.04 -1.07 1.98
C SER A 43 -3.47 -0.64 0.63
N VAL A 44 -2.61 0.39 0.62
CA VAL A 44 -1.91 0.86 -0.59
C VAL A 44 -1.11 -0.27 -1.23
N ARG A 45 -0.32 -1.01 -0.45
CA ARG A 45 0.45 -2.16 -0.97
C ARG A 45 -0.46 -3.21 -1.61
N ASN A 46 -1.57 -3.55 -0.94
CA ASN A 46 -2.52 -4.54 -1.44
C ASN A 46 -3.19 -4.08 -2.74
N LEU A 47 -3.62 -2.81 -2.82
CA LEU A 47 -4.22 -2.23 -4.02
C LEU A 47 -3.28 -2.29 -5.23
N ILE A 48 -2.00 -1.98 -5.01
CA ILE A 48 -0.98 -2.01 -6.07
C ILE A 48 -0.72 -3.45 -6.54
N MET A 49 -0.69 -4.41 -5.61
CA MET A 49 -0.46 -5.82 -5.93
C MET A 49 -1.68 -6.53 -6.54
N THR A 50 -2.87 -5.96 -6.40
CA THR A 50 -4.11 -6.50 -6.96
C THR A 50 -4.16 -6.28 -8.47
N ASN A 51 -4.36 -7.34 -9.25
CA ASN A 51 -4.58 -7.21 -10.69
C ASN A 51 -6.03 -6.84 -11.03
N LYS A 52 -6.20 -6.29 -12.23
CA LYS A 52 -7.53 -6.10 -12.84
C LYS A 52 -8.25 -7.45 -12.88
N PHE A 53 -9.56 -7.43 -12.63
CA PHE A 53 -10.43 -8.63 -12.59
C PHE A 53 -10.20 -9.63 -11.45
N GLU A 54 -9.26 -9.40 -10.51
CA GLU A 54 -9.11 -10.30 -9.34
C GLU A 54 -10.28 -10.19 -8.34
N ARG A 55 -10.96 -9.04 -8.29
CA ARG A 55 -12.11 -8.82 -7.40
C ARG A 55 -13.44 -9.12 -8.12
N PRO A 56 -14.21 -10.16 -7.71
CA PRO A 56 -15.38 -10.65 -8.45
C PRO A 56 -16.47 -9.60 -8.75
N PHE A 57 -16.76 -8.72 -7.78
CA PHE A 57 -17.81 -7.70 -7.90
C PHE A 57 -17.29 -6.29 -8.18
N GLN A 58 -15.96 -6.13 -8.29
CA GLN A 58 -15.31 -4.85 -8.53
C GLN A 58 -14.14 -5.01 -9.50
N PRO A 59 -14.39 -5.35 -10.78
CA PRO A 59 -13.33 -5.69 -11.72
C PRO A 59 -12.36 -4.53 -12.02
N GLN A 60 -12.83 -3.30 -11.80
CA GLN A 60 -12.07 -2.06 -12.00
C GLN A 60 -11.02 -1.82 -10.92
N ILE A 61 -11.14 -2.48 -9.75
CA ILE A 61 -10.14 -2.38 -8.69
C ILE A 61 -8.95 -3.25 -9.04
N GLY A 62 -7.90 -2.60 -9.51
CA GLY A 62 -6.62 -3.22 -9.81
C GLY A 62 -5.74 -2.29 -10.63
N SER A 63 -4.45 -2.31 -10.33
CA SER A 63 -3.46 -1.45 -10.99
C SER A 63 -3.05 -2.01 -12.35
N GLY A 64 -3.20 -3.32 -12.57
CA GLY A 64 -2.65 -4.00 -13.75
C GLY A 64 -1.13 -3.91 -13.83
N VAL A 65 -0.47 -3.51 -12.73
CA VAL A 65 0.98 -3.34 -12.60
C VAL A 65 1.72 -4.58 -13.08
N ARG A 66 1.25 -5.78 -12.71
CA ARG A 66 1.92 -7.03 -13.11
C ARG A 66 1.98 -7.20 -14.62
N GLY A 67 0.99 -6.72 -15.39
CA GLY A 67 1.03 -6.77 -16.85
C GLY A 67 2.19 -5.94 -17.42
N VAL A 68 2.39 -4.74 -16.87
CA VAL A 68 3.46 -3.81 -17.26
C VAL A 68 4.85 -4.35 -16.90
N LEU A 69 4.96 -5.19 -15.86
CA LEU A 69 6.23 -5.83 -15.46
C LEU A 69 6.73 -6.91 -16.47
N PHE A 70 5.90 -7.31 -17.44
CA PHE A 70 6.33 -8.23 -18.51
C PHE A 70 6.97 -7.50 -19.70
N ASP A 71 6.80 -6.18 -19.79
CA ASP A 71 7.39 -5.37 -20.85
C ASP A 71 8.89 -5.12 -20.59
N LEU A 72 9.59 -4.68 -21.64
CA LEU A 72 10.99 -4.29 -21.53
C LEU A 72 11.17 -3.17 -20.50
N VAL A 73 12.18 -3.29 -19.64
CA VAL A 73 12.52 -2.24 -18.67
C VAL A 73 12.96 -0.98 -19.40
N GLY A 74 12.17 0.08 -19.27
CA GLY A 74 12.40 1.34 -19.97
C GLY A 74 11.67 2.52 -19.34
N PRO A 75 12.06 3.75 -19.72
CA PRO A 75 11.46 4.97 -19.18
C PRO A 75 9.98 5.11 -19.55
N THR A 76 9.58 4.62 -20.73
CA THR A 76 8.16 4.61 -21.17
C THR A 76 7.30 3.76 -20.26
N THR A 77 7.75 2.52 -19.99
CA THR A 77 7.09 1.57 -19.11
C THR A 77 7.00 2.10 -17.67
N ALA A 78 8.05 2.78 -17.19
CA ALA A 78 8.04 3.42 -15.87
C ALA A 78 6.97 4.53 -15.74
N VAL A 79 6.76 5.34 -16.78
CA VAL A 79 5.73 6.38 -16.80
C VAL A 79 4.32 5.77 -16.79
N VAL A 80 4.10 4.71 -17.55
CA VAL A 80 2.82 3.97 -17.54
C VAL A 80 2.55 3.40 -16.15
N LEU A 81 3.56 2.78 -15.53
CA LEU A 81 3.46 2.22 -14.18
C LEU A 81 3.12 3.29 -13.15
N GLN A 82 3.80 4.44 -13.22
CA GLN A 82 3.53 5.58 -12.34
C GLN A 82 2.08 6.07 -12.48
N GLY A 83 1.58 6.19 -13.72
CA GLY A 83 0.21 6.58 -14.00
C GLY A 83 -0.84 5.62 -13.44
N GLU A 84 -0.63 4.31 -13.61
CA GLU A 84 -1.54 3.29 -13.09
C GLU A 84 -1.55 3.24 -11.54
N ILE A 85 -0.38 3.36 -10.90
CA ILE A 85 -0.29 3.43 -9.44
C ILE A 85 -1.03 4.66 -8.92
N LYS A 86 -0.77 5.83 -9.51
CA LYS A 86 -1.44 7.09 -9.15
C LYS A 86 -2.96 6.95 -9.27
N ARG A 87 -3.44 6.44 -10.42
CA ARG A 87 -4.87 6.24 -10.68
C ARG A 87 -5.53 5.34 -9.65
N VAL A 88 -4.89 4.24 -9.25
CA VAL A 88 -5.49 3.31 -8.29
C VAL A 88 -5.57 3.91 -6.89
N ILE A 89 -4.51 4.58 -6.43
CA ILE A 89 -4.48 5.17 -5.09
C ILE A 89 -5.53 6.29 -4.99
N GLU A 90 -5.58 7.20 -5.96
CA GLU A 90 -6.53 8.32 -5.96
C GLU A 90 -8.01 7.86 -6.00
N ASN A 91 -8.30 6.75 -6.69
CA ASN A 91 -9.68 6.26 -6.82
C ASN A 91 -10.12 5.36 -5.65
N TYR A 92 -9.21 4.60 -5.05
CA TYR A 92 -9.58 3.52 -4.12
C TYR A 92 -9.05 3.69 -2.69
N GLU A 93 -8.18 4.67 -2.42
CA GLU A 93 -7.68 4.98 -1.08
C GLU A 93 -7.89 6.46 -0.71
N PRO A 94 -9.12 6.88 -0.38
CA PRO A 94 -9.43 8.29 -0.07
C PRO A 94 -8.78 8.80 1.23
N ARG A 95 -8.15 7.93 2.02
CA ARG A 95 -7.47 8.30 3.27
C ARG A 95 -6.04 8.79 3.04
N ALA A 96 -5.47 8.48 1.88
CA ALA A 96 -4.11 8.80 1.49
C ALA A 96 -4.13 9.90 0.42
N GLU A 97 -3.72 11.10 0.78
CA GLU A 97 -3.50 12.18 -0.19
C GLU A 97 -2.14 11.99 -0.86
N LEU A 98 -2.14 11.69 -2.15
CA LEU A 98 -0.93 11.36 -2.89
C LEU A 98 -0.08 12.62 -3.12
N VAL A 99 1.16 12.61 -2.62
CA VAL A 99 2.13 13.70 -2.82
C VAL A 99 2.99 13.42 -4.04
N ASN A 100 3.57 12.22 -4.11
CA ASN A 100 4.48 11.85 -5.18
C ASN A 100 4.53 10.33 -5.42
N VAL A 101 4.78 9.93 -6.67
CA VAL A 101 5.06 8.55 -7.05
C VAL A 101 6.29 8.55 -7.93
N ARG A 102 7.35 7.88 -7.47
CA ARG A 102 8.60 7.72 -8.21
C ARG A 102 8.80 6.26 -8.57
N VAL A 103 9.06 6.01 -9.85
CA VAL A 103 9.35 4.69 -10.39
C VAL A 103 10.72 4.71 -11.05
N ILE A 104 11.63 3.84 -10.62
CA ILE A 104 12.99 3.71 -11.15
C ILE A 104 13.19 2.28 -11.64
N GLY A 105 13.44 2.10 -12.93
CA GLY A 105 13.73 0.77 -13.50
C GLY A 105 15.15 0.31 -13.20
N ASP A 106 15.30 -0.96 -12.82
CA ASP A 106 16.57 -1.67 -12.71
C ASP A 106 16.63 -2.77 -13.79
N ILE A 107 17.48 -2.54 -14.79
CA ILE A 107 17.66 -3.45 -15.93
C ILE A 107 18.29 -4.77 -15.48
N ASN A 108 19.18 -4.75 -14.48
CA ASN A 108 19.89 -5.96 -14.04
C ASN A 108 18.96 -6.93 -13.32
N LYS A 109 18.04 -6.39 -12.52
CA LYS A 109 17.04 -7.17 -11.78
C LYS A 109 15.73 -7.36 -12.54
N ASN A 110 15.61 -6.77 -13.73
CA ASN A 110 14.39 -6.77 -14.54
C ASN A 110 13.15 -6.40 -13.71
N GLY A 111 13.22 -5.26 -13.01
CA GLY A 111 12.19 -4.82 -12.08
C GLY A 111 12.20 -3.31 -11.88
N TYR A 112 11.30 -2.83 -11.02
CA TYR A 112 11.14 -1.41 -10.74
C TYR A 112 11.15 -1.15 -9.23
N TYR A 113 11.96 -0.18 -8.82
CA TYR A 113 11.88 0.43 -7.51
C TYR A 113 10.77 1.46 -7.51
N VAL A 114 9.78 1.27 -6.65
CA VAL A 114 8.65 2.18 -6.50
C VAL A 114 8.71 2.82 -5.12
N THR A 115 8.75 4.15 -5.11
CA THR A 115 8.67 4.99 -3.92
C THR A 115 7.41 5.83 -4.01
N ILE A 116 6.56 5.73 -2.99
CA ILE A 116 5.27 6.44 -2.92
C ILE A 116 5.28 7.29 -1.67
N GLU A 117 5.02 8.57 -1.84
CA GLU A 117 4.90 9.55 -0.77
C GLU A 117 3.44 10.02 -0.72
N PHE A 118 2.82 9.92 0.44
CA PHE A 118 1.45 10.35 0.66
C PHE A 118 1.27 10.90 2.07
N THR A 119 0.29 11.78 2.25
CA THR A 119 -0.07 12.34 3.54
C THR A 119 -1.41 11.72 3.98
N PRO A 120 -1.47 11.02 5.13
CA PRO A 120 -2.73 10.55 5.68
C PRO A 120 -3.60 11.72 6.16
N LEU A 121 -4.92 11.69 5.93
CA LEU A 121 -5.82 12.80 6.33
C LEU A 121 -5.75 13.20 7.82
N ASN A 122 -5.39 12.26 8.71
CA ASN A 122 -5.33 12.49 10.14
C ASN A 122 -3.93 12.87 10.65
N PHE A 123 -2.90 12.74 9.82
CA PHE A 123 -1.51 12.93 10.23
C PHE A 123 -0.85 13.93 9.29
N PRO A 124 -0.30 15.04 9.80
CA PRO A 124 0.34 16.06 8.95
C PRO A 124 1.66 15.59 8.36
N GLU A 125 2.24 14.50 8.89
CA GLU A 125 3.54 14.00 8.45
C GLU A 125 3.39 13.15 7.16
N PRO A 126 4.17 13.46 6.11
CA PRO A 126 4.19 12.64 4.92
C PRO A 126 4.82 11.28 5.23
N VAL A 127 4.25 10.25 4.61
CA VAL A 127 4.63 8.86 4.81
C VAL A 127 5.15 8.30 3.50
N THR A 128 6.34 7.71 3.57
CA THR A 128 6.96 7.05 2.43
C THR A 128 6.80 5.54 2.51
N ILE A 129 6.44 4.93 1.37
CA ILE A 129 6.43 3.49 1.16
C ILE A 129 7.40 3.18 0.03
N GLU A 130 8.28 2.22 0.28
CA GLU A 130 9.21 1.69 -0.71
C GLU A 130 8.97 0.20 -0.90
N PHE A 131 8.91 -0.25 -2.14
CA PHE A 131 8.92 -1.66 -2.48
C PHE A 131 9.50 -1.88 -3.86
N PHE A 132 9.99 -3.10 -4.07
CA PHE A 132 10.52 -3.55 -5.35
C PHE A 132 9.46 -4.39 -6.06
N LEU A 133 9.16 -4.02 -7.31
CA LEU A 133 8.29 -4.78 -8.18
C LEU A 133 9.15 -5.60 -9.13
N GLU A 134 9.04 -6.92 -9.00
CA GLU A 134 9.69 -7.87 -9.87
C GLU A 134 8.69 -8.89 -10.40
N ARG A 135 9.05 -9.48 -11.54
CA ARG A 135 8.31 -10.60 -12.08
C ARG A 135 8.56 -11.84 -11.22
N LEU A 136 7.48 -12.38 -10.63
CA LEU A 136 7.51 -13.72 -10.05
C LEU A 136 7.81 -14.74 -11.17
N ARG A 137 8.81 -15.58 -10.95
CA ARG A 137 9.20 -16.67 -11.85
C ARG A 137 8.36 -17.91 -11.61
#